data_AF-A0A2A7H060-F1
#
_entry.id   AF-A0A2A7H060-F1
#
_cell.length_a   1.000
_cell.length_b   1.000
_cell.length_c   1.000
_cell.angle_alpha   90.00
_cell.angle_beta   90.00
_cell.angle_gamma   90.00
#
_symmetry.space_group_name_H-M   'P 1'
#
loop_
_entity.id
_entity.type
_entity.pdbx_description
1 polymer ?
#
loop_
_entity_poly.entity_id
_entity_poly.type
_entity_poly.pdbx_seq_one_letter_code
_entity_poly.pdbx_strand_id
1 'polypeptide(L)'
;MKYIAIWPHVSNYRDPICLEKGDMVLIGKKYAGPENWDNWVYCHEERNNREGWVPEQLIQRNADGTGFILEGYTAKELNIEVGEILIGLHEWNGWIWCGNLEKEAEGWVPKQNLKQYR
;
A
#
# COMPACT_ATOMS: atom_id res chain seq x y z
N MET A 1 -10.40 -10.93 -7.70
CA MET A 1 -11.25 -11.70 -6.75
C MET A 1 -12.24 -10.74 -6.09
N LYS A 2 -13.45 -11.17 -5.72
CA LYS A 2 -14.41 -10.31 -4.99
C LYS A 2 -14.23 -10.42 -3.48
N TYR A 3 -14.35 -9.30 -2.78
CA TYR A 3 -14.26 -9.20 -1.33
C TYR A 3 -15.43 -8.39 -0.78
N ILE A 4 -15.82 -8.68 0.46
CA ILE A 4 -16.72 -7.85 1.26
C ILE A 4 -15.94 -7.26 2.44
N ALA A 5 -16.13 -5.96 2.68
CA ALA A 5 -15.60 -5.27 3.84
C ALA A 5 -16.31 -5.76 5.11
N ILE A 6 -15.53 -6.27 6.06
CA ILE A 6 -16.01 -6.72 7.38
C ILE A 6 -15.60 -5.77 8.51
N TRP A 7 -14.67 -4.86 8.23
CA TRP A 7 -14.26 -3.75 9.10
C TRP A 7 -14.02 -2.50 8.26
N PRO A 8 -14.30 -1.29 8.80
CA PRO A 8 -14.03 -0.05 8.09
C PRO A 8 -12.53 0.22 8.02
N HIS A 9 -12.11 1.00 7.03
CA HIS A 9 -10.75 1.50 6.90
C HIS A 9 -10.81 2.93 6.38
N VAL A 10 -10.03 3.81 7.02
CA VAL A 10 -9.92 5.22 6.64
C VAL A 10 -8.44 5.53 6.49
N SER A 11 -8.08 6.00 5.30
CA SER A 11 -6.74 6.46 4.99
C SER A 11 -6.35 7.62 5.88
N ASN A 12 -5.16 7.54 6.48
CA ASN A 12 -4.55 8.64 7.21
C ASN A 12 -3.66 9.53 6.33
N TYR A 13 -3.47 9.18 5.06
CA TYR A 13 -2.54 9.83 4.14
C TYR A 13 -3.29 10.62 3.07
N ARG A 14 -3.30 11.95 3.21
CA ARG A 14 -3.90 12.88 2.23
C ARG A 14 -3.10 12.98 0.93
N ASP A 15 -1.78 12.88 1.01
CA ASP A 15 -0.87 12.86 -0.14
C ASP A 15 0.02 11.61 -0.02
N PRO A 16 -0.47 10.44 -0.47
CA PRO A 16 0.29 9.21 -0.38
C PRO A 16 1.53 9.29 -1.26
N ILE A 17 2.62 8.62 -0.84
CA ILE A 17 3.80 8.45 -1.69
C ILE A 17 3.39 7.81 -3.03
N CYS A 18 3.91 8.35 -4.12
CA CYS A 18 3.63 7.92 -5.48
C CYS A 18 4.96 7.93 -6.25
N LEU A 19 5.37 6.76 -6.71
CA LEU A 19 6.71 6.47 -7.21
C LEU A 19 6.61 5.85 -8.59
N GLU A 20 7.53 6.22 -9.46
CA GLU A 20 7.74 5.62 -10.77
C GLU A 20 8.95 4.67 -10.73
N LYS A 21 9.00 3.78 -11.72
CA LYS A 21 10.16 2.91 -11.90
C LYS A 21 11.41 3.75 -12.14
N GLY A 22 12.46 3.48 -11.37
CA GLY A 22 13.73 4.20 -11.42
C GLY A 22 13.82 5.38 -10.45
N ASP A 23 12.73 5.74 -9.77
CA ASP A 23 12.78 6.75 -8.72
C ASP A 23 13.69 6.28 -7.57
N MET A 24 14.39 7.24 -6.97
CA MET A 24 15.24 7.02 -5.80
C MET A 24 14.49 7.40 -4.54
N VAL A 25 14.58 6.57 -3.51
CA VAL A 25 14.00 6.83 -2.19
C VAL A 25 15.05 6.66 -1.09
N LEU A 26 14.92 7.46 -0.03
CA LEU A 26 15.58 7.20 1.25
C LEU A 26 14.81 6.08 1.96
N ILE A 27 15.52 5.05 2.42
CA ILE A 27 14.90 3.92 3.10
C ILE A 27 15.06 4.06 4.60
N GLY A 28 13.95 4.23 5.30
CA GLY A 28 13.87 4.32 6.75
C GLY A 28 13.60 2.97 7.43
N LYS A 29 12.71 3.00 8.42
CA LYS A 29 12.40 1.84 9.27
C LYS A 29 11.65 0.74 8.51
N LYS A 30 11.95 -0.51 8.85
CA LYS A 30 11.08 -1.64 8.51
C LYS A 30 9.87 -1.66 9.43
N TYR A 31 8.73 -2.11 8.90
CA TYR A 31 7.58 -2.40 9.73
C TYR A 31 7.91 -3.53 10.71
N ALA A 32 7.44 -3.39 11.94
CA ALA A 32 7.58 -4.40 12.98
C ALA A 32 6.32 -4.34 13.86
N GLY A 33 5.40 -5.26 13.63
CA GLY A 33 4.11 -5.33 14.32
C GLY A 33 3.48 -6.72 14.20
N PRO A 34 2.53 -7.07 15.09
CA PRO A 34 1.86 -8.38 15.09
C PRO A 34 0.95 -8.65 13.88
N GLU A 35 0.65 -7.65 13.06
CA GLU A 35 -0.31 -7.70 11.95
C GLU A 35 0.20 -8.47 10.71
N ASN A 36 1.39 -9.05 10.78
CA ASN A 36 2.07 -9.75 9.68
C ASN A 36 2.22 -8.88 8.42
N TRP A 37 2.48 -7.59 8.61
CA TRP A 37 2.87 -6.66 7.54
C TRP A 37 4.39 -6.63 7.38
N ASP A 38 5.01 -7.81 7.39
CA ASP A 38 6.43 -7.95 7.13
C ASP A 38 6.77 -7.46 5.72
N ASN A 39 8.02 -7.03 5.51
CA ASN A 39 8.52 -6.50 4.23
C ASN A 39 7.89 -5.17 3.79
N TRP A 40 7.24 -4.42 4.69
CA TRP A 40 7.00 -2.99 4.48
C TRP A 40 8.18 -2.17 5.00
N VAL A 41 8.63 -1.20 4.23
CA VAL A 41 9.66 -0.22 4.63
C VAL A 41 9.10 1.19 4.49
N TYR A 42 9.40 2.05 5.45
CA TYR A 42 9.01 3.45 5.39
C TYR A 42 10.02 4.20 4.54
N CYS A 43 9.58 4.78 3.44
CA CYS A 43 10.42 5.46 2.47
C CYS A 43 10.07 6.95 2.39
N HIS A 44 11.07 7.74 2.02
CA HIS A 44 10.91 9.16 1.73
C HIS A 44 11.44 9.45 0.32
N GLU A 45 10.63 10.12 -0.49
CA GLU A 45 10.93 10.59 -1.83
C GLU A 45 11.17 12.10 -1.79
N GLU A 46 12.39 12.54 -2.09
CA GLU A 46 12.77 13.96 -1.95
C GLU A 46 12.13 14.86 -3.00
N ARG A 47 11.87 14.37 -4.22
CA ARG A 47 11.42 15.20 -5.36
C ARG A 47 10.10 15.92 -5.07
N ASN A 48 9.14 15.22 -4.46
CA ASN A 48 7.85 15.80 -4.04
C ASN A 48 7.69 15.88 -2.52
N ASN A 49 8.75 15.56 -1.76
CA ASN A 49 8.75 15.50 -0.30
C ASN A 49 7.60 14.64 0.26
N ARG A 50 7.45 13.43 -0.32
CA ARG A 50 6.41 12.47 0.07
C ARG A 50 7.02 11.32 0.85
N GLU A 51 6.24 10.75 1.74
CA GLU A 51 6.65 9.62 2.56
C GLU A 51 5.53 8.61 2.70
N GLY A 52 5.90 7.35 2.90
CA GLY A 52 4.93 6.29 3.02
C GLY A 52 5.57 4.91 3.08
N TRP A 53 4.73 3.92 3.33
CA TRP A 53 5.14 2.52 3.31
C TRP A 53 5.26 2.04 1.88
N VAL A 54 6.39 1.39 1.57
CA VAL A 54 6.69 0.79 0.27
C VAL A 54 7.02 -0.69 0.49
N PRO A 55 6.56 -1.62 -0.36
CA PRO A 55 6.94 -3.01 -0.25
C PRO A 55 8.43 -3.16 -0.56
N GLU A 56 9.17 -3.78 0.35
CA GLU A 56 10.63 -3.94 0.25
C GLU A 56 11.04 -4.69 -1.03
N GLN A 57 10.22 -5.63 -1.51
CA GLN A 57 10.47 -6.33 -2.76
C GLN A 57 10.47 -5.43 -4.02
N LEU A 58 9.93 -4.21 -3.93
CA LEU A 58 9.97 -3.24 -5.04
C LEU A 58 11.22 -2.37 -5.03
N ILE A 59 12.13 -2.55 -4.07
CA ILE A 59 13.26 -1.66 -3.87
C ILE A 59 14.57 -2.42 -4.10
N GLN A 60 15.34 -1.95 -5.08
CA GLN A 60 16.74 -2.31 -5.20
C GLN A 60 17.56 -1.43 -4.25
N ARG A 61 17.96 -1.99 -3.11
CA ARG A 61 18.73 -1.29 -2.07
C ARG A 61 20.15 -0.95 -2.54
N ASN A 62 20.58 0.26 -2.22
CA ASN A 62 21.97 0.70 -2.31
C ASN A 62 22.66 0.57 -0.93
N ALA A 63 23.99 0.65 -0.91
CA ALA A 63 24.78 0.52 0.32
C ALA A 63 24.69 1.75 1.26
N ASP A 64 24.21 2.88 0.75
CA ASP A 64 24.16 4.19 1.43
C ASP A 64 22.83 4.49 2.12
N GLY A 65 21.93 3.51 2.21
CA GLY A 65 20.59 3.69 2.81
C GLY A 65 19.53 4.19 1.83
N THR A 66 19.88 4.39 0.56
CA THR A 66 18.92 4.67 -0.52
C THR A 66 18.49 3.40 -1.26
N GLY A 67 17.54 3.52 -2.17
CA GLY A 67 17.24 2.47 -3.14
C GLY A 67 16.45 2.96 -4.34
N PHE A 68 16.50 2.18 -5.42
CA PHE A 68 15.77 2.44 -6.65
C PHE A 68 14.49 1.61 -6.72
N ILE A 69 13.41 2.23 -7.17
CA ILE A 69 12.12 1.59 -7.36
C ILE A 69 12.13 0.75 -8.64
N LEU A 70 11.76 -0.52 -8.52
CA LEU A 70 11.78 -1.49 -9.62
C LEU A 70 10.52 -1.43 -10.50
N GLU A 71 9.39 -1.01 -9.92
CA GLU A 71 8.08 -0.90 -10.55
C GLU A 71 7.28 0.23 -9.89
N GLY A 72 6.44 0.93 -10.68
CA GLY A 72 5.61 2.02 -10.18
C GLY A 72 4.73 1.61 -9.00
N TYR A 73 4.64 2.46 -7.99
CA TYR A 73 3.98 2.16 -6.73
C TYR A 73 3.32 3.39 -6.11
N THR A 74 2.17 3.21 -5.46
CA THR A 74 1.62 4.23 -4.56
C THR A 74 1.11 3.61 -3.27
N ALA A 75 1.30 4.31 -2.15
CA ALA A 75 0.73 3.97 -0.85
C ALA A 75 -0.71 4.50 -0.69
N LYS A 76 -1.41 4.76 -1.79
CA LYS A 76 -2.81 5.20 -1.76
C LYS A 76 -3.67 4.13 -1.10
N GLU A 77 -4.29 4.48 0.02
CA GLU A 77 -5.25 3.64 0.74
C GLU A 77 -6.69 3.95 0.29
N LEU A 78 -7.57 2.94 0.36
CA LEU A 78 -8.98 3.07 -0.03
C LEU A 78 -9.89 3.12 1.21
N ASN A 79 -10.69 4.18 1.30
CA ASN A 79 -11.71 4.28 2.36
C ASN A 79 -12.87 3.32 2.10
N ILE A 80 -13.16 2.46 3.08
CA ILE A 80 -14.23 1.46 2.98
C ILE A 80 -15.09 1.43 4.25
N GLU A 81 -16.38 1.19 4.06
CA GLU A 81 -17.34 0.88 5.12
C GLU A 81 -17.70 -0.61 5.10
N VAL A 82 -18.19 -1.12 6.23
CA VAL A 82 -18.65 -2.50 6.36
C VAL A 82 -19.78 -2.78 5.37
N GLY A 83 -19.69 -3.91 4.66
CA GLY A 83 -20.68 -4.36 3.67
C GLY A 83 -20.34 -3.98 2.23
N GLU A 84 -19.37 -3.08 2.00
CA GLU A 84 -18.94 -2.73 0.65
C GLU A 84 -18.32 -3.91 -0.09
N ILE A 85 -18.65 -4.03 -1.39
CA ILE A 85 -18.10 -5.05 -2.27
C ILE A 85 -16.93 -4.46 -3.08
N LEU A 86 -15.78 -5.12 -3.00
CA LEU A 86 -14.54 -4.68 -3.63
C LEU A 86 -14.03 -5.73 -4.62
N ILE A 87 -13.37 -5.25 -5.67
CA ILE A 87 -12.59 -6.09 -6.59
C ILE A 87 -11.13 -6.02 -6.18
N GLY A 88 -10.59 -7.09 -5.60
CA GLY A 88 -9.15 -7.19 -5.30
C GLY A 88 -8.37 -7.65 -6.53
N LEU A 89 -7.29 -6.92 -6.81
CA LEU A 89 -6.41 -7.12 -7.97
C LEU A 89 -5.13 -7.87 -7.61
N HIS A 90 -4.39 -7.38 -6.61
CA HIS A 90 -3.16 -8.03 -6.11
C HIS A 90 -3.01 -7.84 -4.60
N GLU A 91 -2.29 -8.75 -3.95
CA GLU A 91 -2.04 -8.76 -2.51
C GLU A 91 -0.54 -8.65 -2.25
N TRP A 92 -0.15 -7.72 -1.38
CA TRP A 92 1.22 -7.60 -0.87
C TRP A 92 1.21 -7.46 0.63
N ASN A 93 2.00 -8.29 1.31
CA ASN A 93 2.41 -8.08 2.69
C ASN A 93 1.22 -7.76 3.63
N GLY A 94 0.11 -8.50 3.49
CA GLY A 94 -1.10 -8.32 4.31
C GLY A 94 -2.07 -7.21 3.86
N TRP A 95 -1.83 -6.59 2.71
CA TRP A 95 -2.71 -5.58 2.09
C TRP A 95 -3.14 -6.00 0.69
N ILE A 96 -4.34 -5.60 0.28
CA ILE A 96 -4.90 -5.91 -1.03
C ILE A 96 -5.20 -4.60 -1.76
N TRP A 97 -4.71 -4.47 -2.99
CA TRP A 97 -5.13 -3.38 -3.87
C TRP A 97 -6.54 -3.68 -4.38
N CYS A 98 -7.47 -2.83 -3.98
CA CYS A 98 -8.90 -2.99 -4.22
C CYS A 98 -9.44 -1.85 -5.06
N GLY A 99 -10.40 -2.17 -5.94
CA GLY A 99 -11.30 -1.21 -6.57
C GLY A 99 -12.70 -1.31 -5.98
N ASN A 100 -13.29 -0.17 -5.61
CA ASN A 100 -14.71 0.00 -5.34
C ASN A 100 -15.37 0.63 -6.58
N LEU A 101 -16.23 -0.15 -7.25
CA LEU A 101 -16.89 0.28 -8.48
C LEU A 101 -18.00 1.31 -8.25
N GLU A 102 -18.66 1.29 -7.09
CA GLU A 102 -19.73 2.24 -6.75
C GLU A 102 -19.17 3.64 -6.45
N LYS A 103 -17.98 3.69 -5.84
CA LYS A 103 -17.30 4.95 -5.50
C LYS A 103 -16.31 5.42 -6.56
N GLU A 104 -16.14 4.65 -7.64
CA GLU A 104 -15.12 4.88 -8.66
C GLU A 104 -13.71 5.14 -8.07
N ALA A 105 -13.35 4.35 -7.05
CA ALA A 105 -12.15 4.56 -6.26
C ALA A 105 -11.34 3.28 -6.11
N GLU A 106 -10.02 3.42 -5.98
CA GLU A 106 -9.08 2.32 -5.78
C GLU A 106 -7.98 2.69 -4.79
N GLY A 107 -7.42 1.68 -4.14
CA GLY A 107 -6.35 1.82 -3.16
C GLY A 107 -6.13 0.54 -2.35
N TRP A 108 -5.10 0.57 -1.51
CA TRP A 108 -4.77 -0.48 -0.55
C TRP A 108 -5.81 -0.57 0.57
N VAL A 109 -6.16 -1.79 0.93
CA VAL A 109 -6.99 -2.10 2.10
C VAL A 109 -6.31 -3.22 2.90
N PRO A 110 -6.28 -3.16 4.25
CA PRO A 110 -5.76 -4.25 5.06
C PRO A 110 -6.56 -5.52 4.81
N LYS A 111 -5.89 -6.64 4.53
CA LYS A 111 -6.54 -7.93 4.26
C LYS A 111 -7.43 -8.38 5.41
N GLN A 112 -7.04 -8.08 6.65
CA GLN A 112 -7.83 -8.40 7.85
C GLN A 112 -9.20 -7.70 7.90
N ASN A 113 -9.37 -6.60 7.14
CA ASN A 113 -10.64 -5.89 7.04
C ASN A 113 -11.55 -6.49 5.96
N LEU A 114 -11.09 -7.49 5.23
CA LEU A 114 -11.78 -8.09 4.08
C LEU A 114 -12.07 -9.57 4.29
N LYS A 115 -13.18 -10.02 3.73
CA LYS A 115 -13.51 -11.44 3.58
C LYS A 115 -13.80 -11.75 2.12
N GLN A 116 -13.32 -12.88 1.62
CA GLN A 116 -13.62 -13.29 0.24
C GLN A 116 -15.14 -13.46 0.07
N TYR A 117 -15.69 -12.77 -0.92
CA TYR A 117 -17.12 -12.79 -1.26
C TYR A 117 -17.36 -13.89 -2.29
N ARG A 118 -18.24 -14.84 -1.96
CA ARG A 118 -18.60 -15.97 -2.83
C ARG A 118 -19.73 -15.58 -3.77
#